data_AF-A0A0A0ES57-F1
#
_entry.id   AF-A0A0A0ES57-F1
#
_cell.length_a   1.000
_cell.length_b   1.000
_cell.length_c   1.000
_cell.angle_alpha   90.00
_cell.angle_beta   90.00
_cell.angle_gamma   90.00
#
_symmetry.space_group_name_H-M   'P 1'
#
loop_
_entity.id
_entity.type
_entity.pdbx_description
1 polymer ?
#
loop_
_entity_poly.entity_id
_entity_poly.type
_entity_poly.pdbx_seq_one_letter_code
_entity_poly.pdbx_strand_id
1 'polypeptide(L)'
;MIVPQYWAEARLQHRARGKSVTVRRFGWSDDSLQAAQAHADARVREAMDRILAGEPLIRREHRMAYNGAEGLPIREEIVERHGESVITRNGYGALCLNSPDVLFADIDFSDAPPATLVKGALLVLVATAVALGIWRQSFAAGLVATIAALIFGYSLAKAVHRARVGLAGGHEARTRRGIAEFIARNPTWGVRTYRTPAGMRLLATHAAFSPADPRVGECFDALGVDAIYARMCRLQHCFRARLTPKPWRVGMGRHIKPRYAVWDASHAELNERRKWIDDYLYAARGHAACRFVEAVGNPTIHPQVAPVVELHDALCRANERLPLA
;
A
#
# COMPACT_ATOMS: atom_id res chain seq x y z
N MET A 1 11.57 -1.45 -12.43
CA MET A 1 10.36 -0.61 -12.32
C MET A 1 9.91 -0.17 -13.71
N ILE A 2 8.60 -0.10 -13.99
CA ILE A 2 8.09 0.48 -15.23
C ILE A 2 7.00 1.51 -14.87
N VAL A 3 7.22 2.77 -15.27
CA VAL A 3 6.25 3.87 -15.18
C VAL A 3 6.15 4.49 -16.58
N PRO A 4 5.30 3.95 -17.46
CA PRO A 4 5.28 4.35 -18.86
C PRO A 4 4.59 5.69 -19.04
N GLN A 5 5.13 6.50 -19.95
CA GLN A 5 4.53 7.76 -20.34
C GLN A 5 3.27 7.59 -21.21
N TYR A 6 3.28 6.65 -22.15
CA TYR A 6 2.20 6.42 -23.12
C TYR A 6 1.49 5.10 -22.85
N TRP A 7 0.16 5.12 -23.00
CA TRP A 7 -0.71 3.98 -22.78
C TRP A 7 -1.77 3.88 -23.86
N ALA A 8 -2.11 2.65 -24.24
CA ALA A 8 -3.17 2.34 -25.20
C ALA A 8 -3.97 1.11 -24.76
N GLU A 9 -5.17 0.91 -25.30
CA GLU A 9 -5.99 -0.28 -25.08
C GLU A 9 -6.37 -0.88 -26.43
N ALA A 10 -6.11 -2.17 -26.60
CA ALA A 10 -6.54 -2.93 -27.76
C ALA A 10 -7.69 -3.88 -27.38
N ARG A 11 -8.59 -4.10 -28.33
CA ARG A 11 -9.72 -5.02 -28.22
C ARG A 11 -9.71 -5.95 -29.41
N LEU A 12 -9.77 -7.26 -29.14
CA LEU A 12 -9.94 -8.28 -30.17
C LEU A 12 -11.19 -9.11 -29.87
N GLN A 13 -11.96 -9.40 -30.91
CA GLN A 13 -13.15 -10.23 -30.82
C GLN A 13 -13.02 -11.40 -31.79
N HIS A 14 -13.19 -12.62 -31.27
CA HIS A 14 -13.17 -13.85 -32.03
C HIS A 14 -14.54 -14.54 -31.92
N ARG A 15 -15.08 -15.02 -33.04
CA ARG A 15 -16.36 -15.75 -33.08
C ARG A 15 -16.15 -17.07 -33.81
N ALA A 16 -16.39 -18.18 -33.12
CA ALA A 16 -16.31 -19.52 -33.69
C ALA A 16 -17.34 -20.45 -33.04
N ARG A 17 -17.95 -21.34 -33.84
CA ARG A 17 -18.89 -22.39 -33.39
C ARG A 17 -19.98 -21.86 -32.43
N GLY A 18 -20.57 -20.71 -32.75
CA GLY A 18 -21.63 -20.08 -31.95
C GLY A 18 -21.17 -19.36 -30.67
N LYS A 19 -19.89 -19.43 -30.29
CA LYS A 19 -19.33 -18.73 -29.13
C LYS A 19 -18.57 -17.48 -29.58
N SER A 20 -18.70 -16.39 -28.82
CA SER A 20 -17.91 -15.17 -29.03
C SER A 20 -17.04 -14.90 -27.81
N VAL A 21 -15.77 -14.60 -28.07
CA VAL A 21 -14.78 -14.23 -27.05
C VAL A 21 -14.29 -12.84 -27.39
N THR A 22 -14.37 -11.93 -26.42
CA THR A 22 -13.79 -10.58 -26.53
C THR A 22 -12.70 -10.46 -25.50
N VAL A 23 -11.51 -10.05 -25.94
CA VAL A 23 -10.34 -9.84 -25.10
C VAL A 23 -9.93 -8.37 -25.19
N ARG A 24 -9.52 -7.80 -24.06
CA ARG A 24 -8.98 -6.44 -23.98
C ARG A 24 -7.68 -6.43 -23.18
N ARG A 25 -6.68 -5.73 -23.72
CA ARG A 25 -5.36 -5.57 -23.11
C ARG A 25 -4.89 -4.14 -23.22
N PHE A 26 -4.18 -3.68 -22.20
CA PHE A 26 -3.41 -2.45 -22.24
C PHE A 26 -2.03 -2.72 -22.83
N GLY A 27 -1.54 -1.75 -23.57
CA GLY A 27 -0.15 -1.63 -23.96
C GLY A 27 0.40 -0.30 -23.48
N TRP A 28 1.72 -0.22 -23.42
CA TRP A 28 2.45 0.92 -22.92
C TRP A 28 3.80 1.07 -23.61
N SER A 29 4.33 2.30 -23.61
CA SER A 29 5.64 2.66 -24.15
C SER A 29 6.11 3.98 -23.52
N ASP A 30 7.42 4.20 -23.48
CA ASP A 30 8.01 5.50 -23.16
C ASP A 30 8.30 6.35 -24.43
N ASP A 31 8.20 5.75 -25.62
CA ASP A 31 8.57 6.40 -26.89
C ASP A 31 7.41 7.16 -27.53
N SER A 32 6.25 6.50 -27.67
CA SER A 32 5.09 7.11 -28.33
C SER A 32 3.77 6.37 -28.06
N LEU A 33 2.66 7.06 -28.36
CA LEU A 33 1.33 6.46 -28.37
C LEU A 33 1.20 5.32 -29.39
N GLN A 34 1.86 5.44 -30.55
CA GLN A 34 1.84 4.41 -31.59
C GLN A 34 2.54 3.13 -31.12
N ALA A 35 3.70 3.26 -30.44
CA ALA A 35 4.40 2.13 -29.85
C ALA A 35 3.56 1.48 -28.73
N ALA A 36 2.90 2.28 -27.89
CA ALA A 36 1.97 1.76 -26.88
C ALA A 36 0.79 0.99 -27.51
N GLN A 37 0.24 1.47 -28.63
CA GLN A 37 -0.83 0.79 -29.37
C GLN A 37 -0.34 -0.52 -29.99
N ALA A 38 0.83 -0.52 -30.63
CA ALA A 38 1.43 -1.72 -31.19
C ALA A 38 1.66 -2.80 -30.11
N HIS A 39 2.14 -2.39 -28.94
CA HIS A 39 2.28 -3.27 -27.78
C HIS A 39 0.92 -3.80 -27.29
N ALA A 40 -0.12 -2.96 -27.23
CA ALA A 40 -1.47 -3.38 -26.85
C ALA A 40 -2.04 -4.42 -27.84
N ASP A 41 -1.85 -4.19 -29.14
CA ASP A 41 -2.31 -5.08 -30.20
C ASP A 41 -1.57 -6.43 -30.18
N ALA A 42 -0.28 -6.43 -29.88
CA ALA A 42 0.50 -7.66 -29.69
C ALA A 42 -0.04 -8.46 -28.49
N ARG A 43 -0.21 -7.82 -27.33
CA ARG A 43 -0.72 -8.47 -26.11
C ARG A 43 -2.13 -9.03 -26.28
N VAL A 44 -3.02 -8.32 -26.99
CA VAL A 44 -4.41 -8.80 -27.17
C VAL A 44 -4.47 -10.00 -28.12
N ARG A 45 -3.59 -10.07 -29.12
CA ARG A 45 -3.46 -11.24 -30.01
C ARG A 45 -2.95 -12.46 -29.24
N GLU A 46 -1.83 -12.31 -28.52
CA GLU A 46 -1.26 -13.38 -27.69
C GLU A 46 -2.29 -13.91 -26.67
N ALA A 47 -2.98 -13.00 -25.97
CA ALA A 47 -3.99 -13.39 -25.01
C ALA A 47 -5.19 -14.09 -25.65
N MET A 48 -5.61 -13.69 -26.86
CA MET A 48 -6.66 -14.38 -27.59
C MET A 48 -6.24 -15.79 -27.96
N ASP A 49 -5.04 -15.97 -28.50
CA ASP A 49 -4.53 -17.28 -28.92
C ASP A 49 -4.47 -18.25 -27.72
N ARG A 50 -3.98 -17.79 -26.58
CA ARG A 50 -3.93 -18.57 -25.33
C ARG A 50 -5.33 -18.93 -24.80
N ILE A 51 -6.28 -17.99 -24.84
CA ILE A 51 -7.67 -18.27 -24.44
C ILE A 51 -8.32 -19.29 -25.39
N LEU A 52 -8.04 -19.19 -26.69
CA LEU A 52 -8.54 -20.15 -27.68
C LEU A 52 -7.89 -21.54 -27.53
N ALA A 53 -6.64 -21.59 -27.05
CA ALA A 53 -5.94 -22.82 -26.67
C ALA A 53 -6.47 -23.46 -25.36
N GLY A 54 -7.40 -22.79 -24.65
CA GLY A 54 -8.05 -23.31 -23.45
C GLY A 54 -7.44 -22.83 -22.14
N GLU A 55 -6.48 -21.90 -22.16
CA GLU A 55 -5.92 -21.33 -20.93
C GLU A 55 -6.95 -20.45 -20.19
N PRO A 56 -7.09 -20.60 -18.86
CA PRO A 56 -8.00 -19.80 -18.06
C PRO A 56 -7.43 -18.40 -17.79
N LEU A 57 -7.43 -17.53 -18.80
CA LEU A 57 -6.98 -16.14 -18.67
C LEU A 57 -8.13 -15.16 -18.48
N ILE A 58 -7.87 -14.07 -17.75
CA ILE A 58 -8.82 -12.96 -17.64
C ILE A 58 -9.03 -12.33 -19.02
N ARG A 59 -10.29 -12.10 -19.39
CA ARG A 59 -10.62 -11.53 -20.70
C ARG A 59 -10.37 -10.03 -20.79
N ARG A 60 -10.43 -9.32 -19.66
CA ARG A 60 -10.30 -7.87 -19.61
C ARG A 60 -9.36 -7.47 -18.48
N GLU A 61 -8.32 -6.73 -18.83
CA GLU A 61 -7.54 -5.99 -17.84
C GLU A 61 -8.35 -4.78 -17.35
N HIS A 62 -8.43 -4.61 -16.04
CA HIS A 62 -9.24 -3.56 -15.43
C HIS A 62 -8.41 -2.29 -15.20
N ARG A 63 -9.03 -1.12 -15.40
CA ARG A 63 -8.45 0.19 -15.10
C ARG A 63 -8.50 0.47 -13.59
N MET A 64 -7.77 -0.30 -12.81
CA MET A 64 -7.75 -0.16 -11.35
C MET A 64 -6.44 0.49 -10.88
N ALA A 65 -6.56 1.43 -9.95
CA ALA A 65 -5.40 1.94 -9.22
C ALA A 65 -5.00 0.95 -8.12
N TYR A 66 -3.70 0.89 -7.80
CA TYR A 66 -3.12 0.23 -6.63
C TYR A 66 -3.30 -1.29 -6.56
N ASN A 67 -4.51 -1.85 -6.45
CA ASN A 67 -4.72 -3.22 -5.95
C ASN A 67 -5.37 -4.19 -6.95
N GLY A 68 -5.58 -3.79 -8.20
CA GLY A 68 -6.30 -4.61 -9.20
C GLY A 68 -5.61 -4.75 -10.56
N ALA A 69 -4.42 -4.18 -10.69
CA ALA A 69 -3.67 -4.12 -11.94
C ALA A 69 -2.59 -5.20 -11.96
N GLU A 70 -2.96 -6.46 -11.70
CA GLU A 70 -2.01 -7.57 -11.64
C GLU A 70 -1.26 -7.70 -12.97
N GLY A 71 0.07 -7.58 -12.91
CA GLY A 71 0.93 -7.63 -14.10
C GLY A 71 0.91 -6.37 -14.98
N LEU A 72 0.34 -5.26 -14.51
CA LEU A 72 0.38 -3.97 -15.19
C LEU A 72 1.36 -2.99 -14.52
N PRO A 73 2.13 -2.22 -15.31
CA PRO A 73 2.95 -1.12 -14.79
C PRO A 73 2.16 -0.05 -14.05
N ILE A 74 2.89 0.84 -13.37
CA ILE A 74 2.29 2.01 -12.71
C ILE A 74 1.78 2.96 -13.79
N ARG A 75 0.46 3.18 -13.83
CA ARG A 75 -0.19 4.12 -14.75
C ARG A 75 -0.68 5.35 -14.01
N GLU A 76 0.26 6.21 -13.68
CA GLU A 76 0.05 7.45 -12.93
C GLU A 76 0.71 8.62 -13.65
N GLU A 77 0.33 9.85 -13.29
CA GLU A 77 0.98 11.06 -13.82
C GLU A 77 2.42 11.07 -13.36
N ILE A 78 3.37 11.13 -14.29
CA ILE A 78 4.77 11.39 -13.96
C ILE A 78 4.89 12.88 -13.70
N VAL A 79 5.23 13.23 -12.46
CA VAL A 79 5.42 14.62 -12.04
C VAL A 79 6.88 15.01 -12.23
N GLU A 80 7.81 14.12 -11.89
CA GLU A 80 9.24 14.36 -12.00
C GLU A 80 10.04 13.05 -12.06
N ARG A 81 11.23 13.08 -12.66
CA ARG A 81 12.17 11.95 -12.68
C ARG A 81 13.48 12.38 -12.01
N HIS A 82 14.01 11.54 -11.14
CA HIS A 82 15.24 11.74 -10.35
C HIS A 82 16.13 10.50 -10.53
N GLY A 83 16.90 10.49 -11.63
CA GLY A 83 17.61 9.29 -12.07
C GLY A 83 16.63 8.14 -12.31
N GLU A 84 16.87 7.01 -11.65
CA GLU A 84 16.00 5.82 -11.71
C GLU A 84 14.73 5.94 -10.86
N SER A 85 14.65 6.92 -9.96
CA SER A 85 13.47 7.16 -9.13
C SER A 85 12.48 8.08 -9.85
N VAL A 86 11.18 7.83 -9.70
CA VAL A 86 10.12 8.61 -10.36
C VAL A 86 9.11 9.08 -9.34
N ILE A 87 8.79 10.37 -9.36
CA ILE A 87 7.68 10.94 -8.59
C ILE A 87 6.44 10.89 -9.44
N THR A 88 5.41 10.19 -8.95
CA THR A 88 4.11 10.11 -9.60
C THR A 88 3.01 10.76 -8.78
N ARG A 89 1.91 11.13 -9.42
CA ARG A 89 0.66 11.48 -8.74
C ARG A 89 -0.34 10.33 -8.84
N ASN A 90 -0.68 9.75 -7.69
CA ASN A 90 -1.61 8.63 -7.63
C ASN A 90 -3.07 9.05 -7.86
N GLY A 91 -3.97 8.06 -7.91
CA GLY A 91 -5.39 8.26 -8.21
C GLY A 91 -6.19 9.10 -7.21
N TYR A 92 -5.64 9.42 -6.02
CA TYR A 92 -6.23 10.40 -5.11
C TYR A 92 -5.50 11.73 -5.09
N GLY A 93 -4.49 11.94 -5.94
CA GLY A 93 -3.83 13.23 -6.15
C GLY A 93 -2.58 13.48 -5.32
N ALA A 94 -2.19 12.56 -4.43
CA ALA A 94 -0.97 12.70 -3.65
C ALA A 94 0.27 12.28 -4.44
N LEU A 95 1.41 12.88 -4.11
CA LEU A 95 2.71 12.51 -4.69
C LEU A 95 3.23 11.23 -4.04
N CYS A 96 3.78 10.35 -4.87
CA CYS A 96 4.41 9.10 -4.49
C CYS A 96 5.76 9.01 -5.18
N LEU A 97 6.81 8.82 -4.39
CA LEU A 97 8.11 8.38 -4.85
C LEU A 97 8.04 6.90 -5.19
N ASN A 98 8.57 6.53 -6.35
CA ASN A 98 8.73 5.15 -6.79
C ASN A 98 10.21 4.93 -7.04
N SER A 99 10.84 4.02 -6.29
CA SER A 99 12.26 3.70 -6.41
C SER A 99 12.42 2.21 -6.73
N PRO A 100 13.23 1.85 -7.75
CA PRO A 100 13.49 0.45 -8.05
C PRO A 100 14.35 -0.25 -7.00
N ASP A 101 15.11 0.50 -6.21
CA ASP A 101 16.26 -0.01 -5.45
C ASP A 101 16.36 0.47 -3.99
N VAL A 102 15.56 1.45 -3.56
CA VAL A 102 15.56 1.96 -2.18
C VAL A 102 14.37 1.41 -1.40
N LEU A 103 14.66 0.54 -0.44
CA LEU A 103 13.64 -0.16 0.35
C LEU A 103 12.92 0.80 1.30
N PHE A 104 11.61 0.91 1.10
CA PHE A 104 10.67 1.50 2.04
C PHE A 104 9.74 0.43 2.63
N ALA A 105 9.50 0.51 3.94
CA ALA A 105 8.56 -0.36 4.66
C ALA A 105 7.57 0.48 5.49
N ASP A 106 6.29 0.45 5.12
CA ASP A 106 5.20 1.08 5.88
C ASP A 106 4.60 0.08 6.87
N ILE A 107 4.65 0.42 8.15
CA ILE A 107 4.15 -0.37 9.28
C ILE A 107 2.98 0.40 9.91
N ASP A 108 1.76 0.01 9.61
CA ASP A 108 0.56 0.65 10.15
C ASP A 108 0.26 0.19 11.59
N PHE A 109 -0.22 1.11 12.42
CA PHE A 109 -0.69 0.78 13.75
C PHE A 109 -2.09 0.18 13.66
N SER A 110 -2.24 -1.07 14.07
CA SER A 110 -3.52 -1.77 14.09
C SER A 110 -4.08 -1.83 15.50
N ASP A 111 -5.27 -1.25 15.70
CA ASP A 111 -6.08 -1.41 16.91
C ASP A 111 -6.84 -2.75 16.94
N ALA A 112 -6.75 -3.55 15.88
CA ALA A 112 -7.47 -4.81 15.79
C ALA A 112 -6.82 -5.86 16.70
N PRO A 113 -7.59 -6.51 17.60
CA PRO A 113 -7.05 -7.58 18.41
C PRO A 113 -6.60 -8.75 17.52
N PRO A 114 -5.50 -9.45 17.87
CA PRO A 114 -5.10 -10.66 17.18
C PRO A 114 -6.24 -11.70 17.17
N ALA A 115 -6.39 -12.45 16.06
CA ALA A 115 -7.43 -13.46 15.94
C ALA A 115 -7.36 -14.52 17.05
N THR A 116 -6.16 -14.84 17.53
CA THR A 116 -5.95 -15.74 18.68
C THR A 116 -6.56 -15.21 19.96
N LEU A 117 -6.44 -13.91 20.23
CA LEU A 117 -7.05 -13.26 21.39
C LEU A 117 -8.58 -13.24 21.27
N VAL A 118 -9.12 -12.97 20.08
CA VAL A 118 -10.56 -13.01 19.82
C VAL A 118 -11.12 -14.41 20.05
N LYS A 119 -10.48 -15.43 19.45
CA LYS A 119 -10.88 -16.84 19.62
C LYS A 119 -10.80 -17.28 21.08
N GLY A 120 -9.72 -16.91 21.79
CA GLY A 120 -9.54 -17.22 23.20
C GLY A 120 -10.61 -16.56 24.09
N ALA A 121 -10.89 -15.27 23.87
CA ALA A 121 -11.95 -14.56 24.60
C ALA A 121 -13.32 -15.19 24.35
N LEU A 122 -13.63 -15.52 23.09
CA LEU A 122 -14.90 -16.13 22.71
C LEU A 122 -15.06 -17.53 23.31
N LEU A 123 -14.00 -18.35 23.29
CA LEU A 123 -13.98 -19.67 23.92
C LEU A 123 -14.31 -19.57 25.43
N VAL A 124 -13.65 -18.66 26.15
CA VAL A 124 -13.87 -18.46 27.59
C VAL A 124 -15.29 -17.98 27.88
N LEU A 125 -15.79 -17.01 27.12
CA LEU A 125 -17.13 -16.46 27.31
C LEU A 125 -18.23 -17.50 27.00
N VAL A 126 -18.08 -18.27 25.92
CA VAL A 126 -19.03 -19.33 25.57
C VAL A 126 -19.00 -20.45 26.62
N ALA A 127 -17.81 -20.87 27.08
CA ALA A 127 -17.71 -21.87 28.14
C ALA A 127 -18.37 -21.41 29.44
N THR A 128 -18.21 -20.13 29.79
CA THR A 128 -18.85 -19.52 30.97
C THR A 128 -20.36 -19.41 30.80
N ALA A 129 -20.84 -19.07 29.61
CA ALA A 129 -22.27 -19.02 29.29
C ALA A 129 -22.94 -20.41 29.40
N VAL A 130 -22.27 -21.46 28.90
CA VAL A 130 -22.73 -22.85 29.03
C VAL A 130 -22.77 -23.27 30.50
N ALA A 131 -21.69 -23.01 31.25
CA ALA A 131 -21.64 -23.30 32.68
C ALA A 131 -22.76 -22.59 33.46
N LEU A 132 -23.05 -21.33 33.13
CA LEU A 132 -24.14 -20.56 33.73
C LEU A 132 -25.53 -21.18 33.43
N GLY A 133 -25.74 -21.65 32.19
CA GLY A 133 -26.98 -22.33 31.80
C GLY A 133 -27.19 -23.64 32.57
N ILE A 134 -26.13 -24.43 32.75
CA ILE A 134 -26.15 -25.66 33.56
C ILE A 134 -26.43 -25.32 35.02
N TRP A 135 -25.72 -24.35 35.59
CA TRP A 135 -25.90 -23.94 36.99
C TRP A 135 -27.31 -23.42 37.28
N ARG A 136 -27.92 -22.66 36.35
CA ARG A 136 -29.30 -22.20 36.45
C ARG A 136 -30.36 -23.24 36.05
N GLN A 137 -29.95 -24.43 35.60
CA GLN A 137 -30.85 -25.45 35.06
C GLN A 137 -31.79 -24.89 33.99
N SER A 138 -31.31 -23.95 33.16
CA SER A 138 -32.13 -23.20 32.20
C SER A 138 -31.42 -23.10 30.85
N PHE A 139 -31.99 -23.76 29.85
CA PHE A 139 -31.51 -23.70 28.47
C PHE A 139 -31.60 -22.27 27.91
N ALA A 140 -32.71 -21.57 28.18
CA ALA A 140 -32.90 -20.19 27.73
C ALA A 140 -31.82 -19.24 28.29
N ALA A 141 -31.46 -19.38 29.57
CA ALA A 141 -30.40 -18.58 30.18
C ALA A 141 -29.03 -18.85 29.54
N GLY A 142 -28.70 -20.12 29.28
CA GLY A 142 -27.46 -20.49 28.58
C GLY A 142 -27.41 -19.98 27.14
N LEU A 143 -28.53 -20.07 26.41
CA LEU A 143 -28.64 -19.58 25.03
C LEU A 143 -28.47 -18.05 24.96
N VAL A 144 -29.17 -17.30 25.82
CA VAL A 144 -29.05 -15.84 25.88
C VAL A 144 -27.63 -15.42 26.23
N ALA A 145 -27.00 -16.06 27.22
CA ALA A 145 -25.63 -15.79 27.60
C ALA A 145 -24.63 -16.10 26.46
N THR A 146 -24.88 -17.15 25.68
CA THR A 146 -24.03 -17.51 24.54
C THR A 146 -24.16 -16.49 23.41
N ILE A 147 -25.38 -16.05 23.09
CA ILE A 147 -25.60 -14.98 22.10
C ILE A 147 -24.89 -13.71 22.55
N ALA A 148 -25.01 -13.33 23.83
CA ALA A 148 -24.29 -12.20 24.39
C ALA A 148 -22.75 -12.37 24.27
N ALA A 149 -22.21 -13.56 24.57
CA ALA A 149 -20.79 -13.86 24.40
C ALA A 149 -20.30 -13.66 22.95
N LEU A 150 -21.09 -14.08 21.95
CA LEU A 150 -20.74 -13.90 20.54
C LEU A 150 -20.78 -12.42 20.12
N ILE A 151 -21.76 -11.65 20.62
CA ILE A 151 -21.91 -10.22 20.32
C ILE A 151 -20.79 -9.40 20.99
N PHE A 152 -20.49 -9.67 22.26
CA PHE A 152 -19.56 -8.86 23.06
C PHE A 152 -18.11 -9.37 23.05
N GLY A 153 -17.86 -10.60 22.59
CA GLY A 153 -16.53 -11.22 22.64
C GLY A 153 -15.45 -10.43 21.89
N TYR A 154 -15.77 -9.89 20.71
CA TYR A 154 -14.85 -9.03 19.98
C TYR A 154 -14.56 -7.72 20.73
N SER A 155 -15.59 -7.08 21.28
CA SER A 155 -15.44 -5.83 22.05
C SER A 155 -14.58 -6.02 23.30
N LEU A 156 -14.75 -7.14 24.00
CA LEU A 156 -13.90 -7.51 25.14
C LEU A 156 -12.45 -7.76 24.69
N ALA A 157 -12.25 -8.55 23.63
CA ALA A 157 -10.91 -8.80 23.09
C ALA A 157 -10.22 -7.50 22.66
N LYS A 158 -10.96 -6.57 22.04
CA LYS A 158 -10.48 -5.24 21.65
C LYS A 158 -10.15 -4.37 22.87
N ALA A 159 -10.95 -4.42 23.94
CA ALA A 159 -10.67 -3.70 25.18
C ALA A 159 -9.39 -4.22 25.86
N VAL A 160 -9.27 -5.55 26.00
CA VAL A 160 -8.07 -6.20 26.54
C VAL A 160 -6.85 -5.88 25.68
N HIS A 161 -6.99 -5.91 24.35
CA HIS A 161 -5.89 -5.55 23.45
C HIS A 161 -5.44 -4.10 23.64
N ARG A 162 -6.38 -3.15 23.66
CA ARG A 162 -6.08 -1.73 23.90
C ARG A 162 -5.39 -1.51 25.25
N ALA A 163 -5.87 -2.15 26.31
CA ALA A 163 -5.24 -2.08 27.63
C ALA A 163 -3.80 -2.62 27.61
N ARG A 164 -3.57 -3.80 27.00
CA ARG A 164 -2.23 -4.38 26.85
C ARG A 164 -1.30 -3.48 26.05
N VAL A 165 -1.78 -2.89 24.95
CA VAL A 165 -0.97 -1.96 24.14
C VAL A 165 -0.67 -0.68 24.92
N GLY A 166 -1.64 -0.12 25.65
CA GLY A 166 -1.44 1.04 26.50
C GLY A 166 -0.37 0.80 27.57
N LEU A 167 -0.45 -0.32 28.29
CA LEU A 167 0.54 -0.72 29.29
C LEU A 167 1.93 -0.97 28.68
N ALA A 168 1.98 -1.38 27.41
CA ALA A 168 3.23 -1.62 26.69
C ALA A 168 3.85 -0.33 26.10
N GLY A 169 3.32 0.87 26.40
CA GLY A 169 3.81 2.16 25.91
C GLY A 169 3.19 2.62 24.59
N GLY A 170 2.07 2.01 24.16
CA GLY A 170 1.38 2.34 22.93
C GLY A 170 1.91 1.59 21.69
N HIS A 171 1.25 1.80 20.55
CA HIS A 171 1.64 1.16 19.29
C HIS A 171 3.04 1.56 18.84
N GLU A 172 3.40 2.83 19.01
CA GLU A 172 4.71 3.34 18.58
C GLU A 172 5.87 2.72 19.34
N ALA A 173 5.82 2.66 20.68
CA ALA A 173 6.86 2.02 21.47
C ALA A 173 7.00 0.52 21.15
N ARG A 174 5.87 -0.16 20.89
CA ARG A 174 5.87 -1.56 20.47
C ARG A 174 6.54 -1.75 19.11
N THR A 175 6.19 -0.94 18.11
CA THR A 175 6.80 -1.01 16.78
C THR A 175 8.29 -0.69 16.84
N ARG A 176 8.70 0.34 17.59
CA ARG A 176 10.13 0.67 17.80
C ARG A 176 10.91 -0.46 18.46
N ARG A 177 10.35 -1.16 19.44
CA ARG A 177 10.98 -2.39 19.99
C ARG A 177 11.15 -3.48 18.94
N GLY A 178 10.12 -3.74 18.12
CA GLY A 178 10.22 -4.71 17.04
C GLY A 178 11.31 -4.35 16.02
N ILE A 179 11.45 -3.07 15.68
CA ILE A 179 12.53 -2.56 14.83
C ILE A 179 13.89 -2.81 15.51
N ALA A 180 14.04 -2.45 16.78
CA ALA A 180 15.29 -2.65 17.51
C ALA A 180 15.68 -4.14 17.59
N GLU A 181 14.73 -5.04 17.86
CA GLU A 181 14.95 -6.49 17.84
C GLU A 181 15.35 -7.01 16.47
N PHE A 182 14.71 -6.50 15.40
CA PHE A 182 15.08 -6.84 14.03
C PHE A 182 16.52 -6.42 13.72
N ILE A 183 16.90 -5.19 14.06
CA ILE A 183 18.27 -4.69 13.86
C ILE A 183 19.28 -5.46 14.70
N ALA A 184 18.96 -5.82 15.95
CA ALA A 184 19.84 -6.63 16.79
C ALA A 184 20.11 -8.02 16.21
N ARG A 185 19.11 -8.63 15.54
CA ARG A 185 19.28 -9.90 14.82
C ARG A 185 19.97 -9.73 13.46
N ASN A 186 20.01 -8.52 12.91
CA ASN A 186 20.53 -8.21 11.58
C ASN A 186 21.50 -7.01 11.65
N PRO A 187 22.69 -7.17 12.25
CA PRO A 187 23.57 -6.05 12.62
C PRO A 187 24.12 -5.25 11.42
N THR A 188 24.07 -5.81 10.22
CA THR A 188 24.46 -5.10 8.98
C THR A 188 23.43 -4.06 8.55
N TRP A 189 22.18 -4.18 9.01
CA TRP A 189 21.10 -3.29 8.62
C TRP A 189 21.23 -1.92 9.28
N GLY A 190 21.12 -0.89 8.45
CA GLY A 190 20.91 0.50 8.83
C GLY A 190 19.56 0.97 8.29
N VAL A 191 18.75 1.59 9.15
CA VAL A 191 17.43 2.12 8.79
C VAL A 191 17.21 3.52 9.35
N ARG A 192 16.59 4.38 8.56
CA ARG A 192 15.95 5.62 9.06
C ARG A 192 14.48 5.32 9.34
N THR A 193 14.00 5.82 10.47
CA THR A 193 12.64 5.60 10.93
C THR A 193 11.87 6.91 10.96
N TYR A 194 10.61 6.86 10.54
CA TYR A 194 9.75 8.02 10.39
C TYR A 194 8.37 7.72 10.99
N ARG A 195 7.79 8.70 11.68
CA ARG A 195 6.40 8.66 12.13
C ARG A 195 5.50 9.14 11.00
N THR A 196 4.52 8.34 10.62
CA THR A 196 3.44 8.72 9.68
C THR A 196 2.15 8.97 10.47
N PRO A 197 1.04 9.45 9.88
CA PRO A 197 -0.20 9.57 10.64
C PRO A 197 -0.84 8.21 10.99
N ALA A 198 -0.56 7.13 10.24
CA ALA A 198 -1.14 5.80 10.47
C ALA A 198 -0.20 4.82 11.19
N GLY A 199 1.10 5.11 11.25
CA GLY A 199 2.07 4.20 11.86
C GLY A 199 3.50 4.69 11.69
N MET A 200 4.41 3.81 11.31
CA MET A 200 5.81 4.13 11.04
C MET A 200 6.18 3.78 9.59
N ARG A 201 7.16 4.50 9.07
CA ARG A 201 7.85 4.18 7.82
C ARG A 201 9.31 3.96 8.11
N LEU A 202 9.88 2.94 7.48
CA LEU A 202 11.32 2.68 7.48
C LEU A 202 11.89 2.90 6.08
N LEU A 203 13.13 3.37 6.04
CA LEU A 203 13.93 3.50 4.84
C LEU A 203 15.29 2.83 5.11
N ALA A 204 15.61 1.75 4.41
CA ALA A 204 16.91 1.09 4.57
C ALA A 204 18.01 1.92 3.92
N THR A 205 19.05 2.29 4.68
CA THR A 205 20.11 3.19 4.21
C THR A 205 21.37 2.48 3.76
N HIS A 206 21.67 1.35 4.37
CA HIS A 206 22.97 0.67 4.25
C HIS A 206 23.21 -0.04 2.91
N ALA A 207 22.17 -0.34 2.13
CA ALA A 207 22.27 -1.07 0.87
C ALA A 207 21.09 -0.76 -0.06
N ALA A 208 21.29 -0.97 -1.36
CA ALA A 208 20.23 -1.04 -2.36
C ALA A 208 19.62 -2.46 -2.39
N PHE A 209 18.32 -2.56 -2.65
CA PHE A 209 17.56 -3.81 -2.67
C PHE A 209 16.71 -3.92 -3.92
N SER A 210 16.67 -5.09 -4.55
CA SER A 210 15.61 -5.39 -5.51
C SER A 210 14.34 -5.79 -4.75
N PRO A 211 13.13 -5.38 -5.15
CA PRO A 211 11.88 -5.87 -4.57
C PRO A 211 11.69 -7.39 -4.66
N ALA A 212 12.46 -8.07 -5.52
CA ALA A 212 12.48 -9.53 -5.62
C ALA A 212 13.51 -10.20 -4.70
N ASP A 213 14.33 -9.43 -3.99
CA ASP A 213 15.34 -9.94 -3.05
C ASP A 213 14.64 -10.64 -1.86
N PRO A 214 14.98 -11.91 -1.54
CA PRO A 214 14.40 -12.64 -0.42
C PRO A 214 14.52 -11.90 0.92
N ARG A 215 15.60 -11.14 1.13
CA ARG A 215 15.83 -10.34 2.35
C ARG A 215 14.76 -9.28 2.57
N VAL A 216 14.15 -8.77 1.49
CA VAL A 216 13.02 -7.83 1.56
C VAL A 216 11.79 -8.53 2.13
N GLY A 217 11.51 -9.75 1.68
CA GLY A 217 10.41 -10.56 2.19
C GLY A 217 10.57 -10.88 3.68
N GLU A 218 11.75 -11.35 4.08
CA GLU A 218 12.08 -11.63 5.48
C GLU A 218 11.95 -10.39 6.37
N CYS A 219 12.42 -9.23 5.88
CA CYS A 219 12.27 -7.94 6.55
C CYS A 219 10.80 -7.55 6.71
N PHE A 220 10.01 -7.66 5.64
CA PHE A 220 8.59 -7.33 5.65
C PHE A 220 7.79 -8.22 6.61
N ASP A 221 8.07 -9.52 6.62
CA ASP A 221 7.44 -10.48 7.51
C ASP A 221 7.82 -10.22 8.98
N ALA A 222 9.10 -9.98 9.25
CA ALA A 222 9.60 -9.72 10.60
C ALA A 222 9.03 -8.43 11.21
N LEU A 223 8.81 -7.40 10.39
CA LEU A 223 8.34 -6.08 10.82
C LEU A 223 6.83 -5.89 10.68
N GLY A 224 6.12 -6.86 10.09
CA GLY A 224 4.67 -6.81 9.90
C GLY A 224 4.24 -5.75 8.89
N VAL A 225 4.98 -5.61 7.79
CA VAL A 225 4.61 -4.72 6.69
C VAL A 225 3.34 -5.21 6.01
N ASP A 226 2.51 -4.28 5.53
CA ASP A 226 1.26 -4.61 4.85
C ASP A 226 1.46 -5.57 3.66
N ALA A 227 0.71 -6.67 3.65
CA ALA A 227 0.86 -7.74 2.66
C ALA A 227 0.48 -7.28 1.24
N ILE A 228 -0.45 -6.32 1.12
CA ILE A 228 -0.82 -5.74 -0.18
C ILE A 228 0.35 -4.89 -0.70
N TYR A 229 0.91 -4.02 0.14
CA TYR A 229 2.10 -3.25 -0.21
C TYR A 229 3.29 -4.15 -0.59
N ALA A 230 3.57 -5.20 0.18
CA ALA A 230 4.62 -6.17 -0.13
C ALA A 230 4.41 -6.84 -1.49
N ARG A 231 3.17 -7.26 -1.78
CA ARG A 231 2.80 -7.82 -3.08
C ARG A 231 2.99 -6.81 -4.21
N MET A 232 2.58 -5.57 -3.99
CA MET A 232 2.71 -4.50 -4.97
C MET A 232 4.15 -4.16 -5.30
N CYS A 233 5.04 -4.16 -4.32
CA CYS A 233 6.46 -3.92 -4.56
C CYS A 233 7.06 -4.94 -5.53
N ARG A 234 6.70 -6.22 -5.37
CA ARG A 234 7.11 -7.31 -6.26
C ARG A 234 6.55 -7.16 -7.66
N LEU A 235 5.24 -6.88 -7.79
CA LEU A 235 4.57 -6.79 -9.09
C LEU A 235 5.01 -5.57 -9.90
N GLN A 236 5.28 -4.45 -9.25
CA GLN A 236 5.68 -3.19 -9.91
C GLN A 236 7.19 -3.02 -10.02
N HIS A 237 7.95 -3.94 -9.41
CA HIS A 237 9.41 -3.89 -9.36
C HIS A 237 9.91 -2.53 -8.84
N CYS A 238 9.28 -2.00 -7.79
CA CYS A 238 9.70 -0.81 -7.08
C CYS A 238 9.15 -0.76 -5.65
N PHE A 239 9.79 0.01 -4.77
CA PHE A 239 9.26 0.46 -3.49
C PHE A 239 8.56 1.81 -3.66
N ARG A 240 7.42 2.00 -2.99
CA ARG A 240 6.65 3.24 -3.07
C ARG A 240 6.57 3.94 -1.73
N ALA A 241 6.90 5.22 -1.70
CA ALA A 241 6.73 6.07 -0.53
C ALA A 241 5.86 7.27 -0.87
N ARG A 242 4.79 7.51 -0.09
CA ARG A 242 3.96 8.72 -0.25
C ARG A 242 4.73 9.93 0.26
N LEU A 243 4.85 10.97 -0.55
CA LEU A 243 5.60 12.19 -0.28
C LEU A 243 4.73 13.34 0.24
N THR A 244 3.43 13.34 -0.07
CA THR A 244 2.50 14.39 0.39
C THR A 244 1.31 13.81 1.15
N PRO A 245 0.65 14.59 2.02
CA PRO A 245 -0.51 14.15 2.80
C PRO A 245 -1.64 13.54 1.98
N LYS A 246 -2.44 12.66 2.60
CA LYS A 246 -3.69 12.22 1.95
C LYS A 246 -4.67 13.41 1.92
N PRO A 247 -5.37 13.69 0.80
CA PRO A 247 -6.21 14.89 0.69
C PRO A 247 -7.24 15.04 1.82
N TRP A 248 -7.88 13.94 2.23
CA TRP A 248 -8.87 13.97 3.31
C TRP A 248 -8.30 14.27 4.69
N ARG A 249 -6.99 14.09 4.90
CA ARG A 249 -6.32 14.45 6.16
C ARG A 249 -5.95 15.93 6.23
N VAL A 250 -5.97 16.63 5.10
CA VAL A 250 -5.80 18.09 5.02
C VAL A 250 -7.13 18.81 4.73
N GLY A 251 -8.26 18.17 5.07
CA GLY A 251 -9.60 18.76 4.92
C GLY A 251 -10.19 18.70 3.51
N MET A 252 -9.54 18.04 2.55
CA MET A 252 -10.05 17.87 1.19
C MET A 252 -10.77 16.54 1.00
N GLY A 253 -12.08 16.54 1.28
CA GLY A 253 -12.96 15.39 1.03
C GLY A 253 -13.36 15.20 -0.44
N ARG A 254 -13.21 16.24 -1.28
CA ARG A 254 -13.50 16.13 -2.73
C ARG A 254 -12.36 15.39 -3.43
N HIS A 255 -12.71 14.47 -4.31
CA HIS A 255 -11.72 13.71 -5.09
C HIS A 255 -11.14 14.53 -6.25
N ILE A 256 -9.90 14.22 -6.62
CA ILE A 256 -9.30 14.73 -7.86
C ILE A 256 -10.20 14.38 -9.04
N LYS A 257 -10.27 15.27 -10.03
CA LYS A 257 -11.02 15.03 -11.26
C LYS A 257 -10.05 14.63 -12.37
N PRO A 258 -10.36 13.57 -13.13
CA PRO A 258 -11.42 12.57 -12.92
C PRO A 258 -11.17 11.66 -11.69
N ARG A 259 -12.27 11.26 -11.01
CA ARG A 259 -12.27 10.59 -9.69
C ARG A 259 -11.55 9.24 -9.63
N TYR A 260 -11.52 8.52 -10.75
CA TYR A 260 -11.04 7.15 -10.83
C TYR A 260 -10.28 6.89 -12.14
N ALA A 261 -9.86 7.94 -12.87
CA ALA A 261 -9.15 7.67 -14.09
C ALA A 261 -7.69 7.35 -13.77
N VAL A 262 -7.30 6.20 -14.29
CA VAL A 262 -5.90 5.87 -14.50
C VAL A 262 -5.32 6.91 -15.47
N TRP A 263 -4.06 7.33 -15.27
CA TRP A 263 -3.50 8.50 -15.97
C TRP A 263 -3.62 8.41 -17.49
N ASP A 264 -3.89 9.58 -18.09
CA ASP A 264 -4.00 9.82 -19.53
C ASP A 264 -3.51 11.25 -19.77
N ALA A 265 -2.72 11.45 -20.83
CA ALA A 265 -2.13 12.75 -21.13
C ALA A 265 -3.20 13.85 -21.35
N SER A 266 -4.37 13.48 -21.88
CA SER A 266 -5.51 14.41 -22.04
C SER A 266 -6.01 14.99 -20.71
N HIS A 267 -5.76 14.31 -19.58
CA HIS A 267 -6.15 14.81 -18.27
C HIS A 267 -5.30 16.01 -17.81
N ALA A 268 -4.09 16.20 -18.36
CA ALA A 268 -3.19 17.28 -17.97
C ALA A 268 -3.78 18.66 -18.25
N GLU A 269 -4.61 18.78 -19.30
CA GLU A 269 -5.24 20.02 -19.75
C GLU A 269 -6.60 20.31 -19.09
N LEU A 270 -7.09 19.42 -18.22
CA LEU A 270 -8.37 19.61 -17.55
C LEU A 270 -8.29 20.70 -16.49
N ASN A 271 -8.96 21.83 -16.73
CA ASN A 271 -9.01 22.97 -15.79
C ASN A 271 -9.46 22.57 -14.38
N GLU A 272 -10.49 21.72 -14.25
CA GLU A 272 -10.95 21.23 -12.94
C GLU A 272 -9.86 20.44 -12.19
N ARG A 273 -9.04 19.70 -12.93
CA ARG A 273 -7.95 18.91 -12.36
C ARG A 273 -6.83 19.81 -11.85
N ARG A 274 -6.40 20.76 -12.68
CA ARG A 274 -5.37 21.76 -12.32
C ARG A 274 -5.80 22.52 -11.07
N LYS A 275 -7.03 23.05 -11.09
CA LYS A 275 -7.60 23.75 -9.92
C LYS A 275 -7.62 22.85 -8.68
N TRP A 276 -8.03 21.60 -8.80
CA TRP A 276 -8.01 20.67 -7.66
C TRP A 276 -6.59 20.47 -7.12
N ILE A 277 -5.59 20.32 -8.00
CA ILE A 277 -4.19 20.16 -7.59
C ILE A 277 -3.69 21.41 -6.87
N ASP A 278 -3.98 22.60 -7.39
CA ASP A 278 -3.54 23.85 -6.76
C ASP A 278 -4.14 24.00 -5.36
N ASP A 279 -5.45 23.76 -5.23
CA ASP A 279 -6.12 23.79 -3.94
C ASP A 279 -5.53 22.74 -2.97
N TYR A 280 -5.18 21.55 -3.48
CA TYR A 280 -4.55 20.48 -2.70
C TYR A 280 -3.14 20.81 -2.24
N LEU A 281 -2.30 21.31 -3.14
CA LEU A 281 -0.95 21.72 -2.81
C LEU A 281 -0.98 22.86 -1.77
N TYR A 282 -1.91 23.80 -1.90
CA TYR A 282 -2.12 24.85 -0.91
C TYR A 282 -2.48 24.28 0.47
N ALA A 283 -3.47 23.37 0.56
CA ALA A 283 -3.86 22.75 1.83
C ALA A 283 -2.73 21.88 2.44
N ALA A 284 -1.94 21.22 1.60
CA ALA A 284 -0.83 20.37 2.03
C ALA A 284 0.35 21.16 2.63
N ARG A 285 0.53 22.45 2.28
CA ARG A 285 1.63 23.31 2.80
C ARG A 285 1.65 23.46 4.33
N GLY A 286 0.58 23.17 5.04
CA GLY A 286 0.56 23.21 6.50
C GLY A 286 1.06 21.93 7.18
N HIS A 287 1.42 20.90 6.41
CA HIS A 287 1.54 19.53 6.94
C HIS A 287 2.82 18.84 6.45
N ALA A 288 3.24 17.83 7.22
CA ALA A 288 4.27 16.88 6.83
C ALA A 288 3.64 15.50 6.57
N ALA A 289 4.12 14.79 5.55
CA ALA A 289 3.63 13.45 5.22
C ALA A 289 4.14 12.39 6.21
N CYS A 290 5.35 12.61 6.72
CA CYS A 290 5.96 11.85 7.80
C CYS A 290 6.93 12.77 8.57
N ARG A 291 7.41 12.32 9.73
CA ARG A 291 8.41 13.03 10.54
C ARG A 291 9.55 12.10 10.87
N PHE A 292 10.78 12.53 10.66
CA PHE A 292 11.96 11.76 11.05
C PHE A 292 11.97 11.56 12.58
N VAL A 293 12.26 10.34 13.01
CA VAL A 293 12.32 9.96 14.43
C VAL A 293 13.76 9.67 14.84
N GLU A 294 14.38 8.71 14.17
CA GLU A 294 15.74 8.25 14.48
C GLU A 294 16.35 7.44 13.33
N ALA A 295 17.67 7.34 13.32
CA ALA A 295 18.41 6.37 12.52
C ALA A 295 18.96 5.27 13.45
N VAL A 296 18.77 4.00 13.09
CA VAL A 296 19.07 2.85 13.94
C VAL A 296 19.89 1.82 13.14
N GLY A 297 20.85 1.19 13.81
CA GLY A 297 21.71 0.17 13.21
C GLY A 297 22.93 0.75 12.51
N ASN A 298 23.31 0.18 11.37
CA ASN A 298 24.48 0.59 10.61
C ASN A 298 24.36 2.07 10.16
N PRO A 299 25.31 2.95 10.53
CA PRO A 299 25.25 4.37 10.20
C PRO A 299 25.55 4.67 8.73
N THR A 300 26.05 3.68 7.98
CA THR A 300 26.43 3.85 6.58
C THR A 300 25.20 4.14 5.73
N ILE A 301 25.32 5.14 4.85
CA ILE A 301 24.34 5.43 3.81
C ILE A 301 24.97 5.06 2.48
N HIS A 302 24.35 4.14 1.77
CA HIS A 302 24.79 3.69 0.45
C HIS A 302 24.67 4.85 -0.55
N PRO A 303 25.67 5.07 -1.44
CA PRO A 303 25.68 6.21 -2.37
C PRO A 303 24.44 6.31 -3.27
N GLN A 304 23.88 5.18 -3.71
CA GLN A 304 22.63 5.18 -4.51
C GLN A 304 21.38 5.51 -3.68
N VAL A 305 21.42 5.29 -2.37
CA VAL A 305 20.30 5.53 -1.46
C VAL A 305 20.27 6.98 -0.97
N ALA A 306 21.44 7.61 -0.80
CA ALA A 306 21.55 8.97 -0.24
C ALA A 306 20.68 10.02 -0.97
N PRO A 307 20.68 10.13 -2.32
CA PRO A 307 19.83 11.08 -3.03
C PRO A 307 18.33 10.86 -2.79
N VAL A 308 17.93 9.59 -2.64
CA VAL A 308 16.53 9.22 -2.40
C VAL A 308 16.10 9.57 -0.97
N VAL A 309 16.99 9.42 0.01
CA VAL A 309 16.77 9.88 1.40
C VAL A 309 16.56 11.39 1.42
N GLU A 310 17.44 12.16 0.78
CA GLU A 310 17.35 13.62 0.72
C GLU A 310 16.06 14.09 0.04
N LEU A 311 15.73 13.50 -1.12
CA LEU A 311 14.51 13.80 -1.86
C LEU A 311 13.26 13.47 -1.04
N HIS A 312 13.23 12.30 -0.39
CA HIS A 312 12.14 11.88 0.48
C HIS A 312 11.97 12.85 1.65
N ASP A 313 13.05 13.17 2.36
CA ASP A 313 12.99 14.00 3.57
C ASP A 313 12.56 15.43 3.24
N ALA A 314 13.04 15.99 2.12
CA ALA A 314 12.66 17.29 1.63
C ALA A 314 11.16 17.35 1.26
N LEU A 315 10.68 16.44 0.41
CA LEU A 315 9.30 16.48 -0.08
C LEU A 315 8.27 16.07 0.98
N CYS A 316 8.63 15.15 1.88
CA CYS A 316 7.81 14.81 3.04
C CYS A 316 7.79 15.89 4.12
N ARG A 317 8.75 16.83 4.08
CA ARG A 317 9.04 17.80 5.15
C ARG A 317 9.34 17.11 6.47
N ALA A 318 10.12 16.03 6.38
CA ALA A 318 10.32 15.08 7.47
C ALA A 318 11.00 15.68 8.70
N ASN A 319 11.81 16.71 8.51
CA ASN A 319 12.56 17.38 9.58
C ASN A 319 11.83 18.61 10.15
N GLU A 320 10.64 18.94 9.64
CA GLU A 320 9.88 20.10 10.06
C GLU A 320 8.88 19.78 11.17
N ARG A 321 8.62 20.75 12.06
CA ARG A 321 7.67 20.62 13.18
C ARG A 321 6.24 20.92 12.75
N LEU A 322 5.74 20.15 11.79
CA LEU A 322 4.38 20.28 11.26
C LEU A 322 3.46 19.19 11.79
N PRO A 323 2.13 19.44 11.80
CA PRO A 323 1.15 18.38 11.97
C PRO A 323 1.29 17.34 10.86
N LEU A 324 1.12 16.07 11.24
CA LEU A 324 1.19 14.93 10.31
C LEU A 324 -0.15 14.73 9.61
N ALA A 325 -0.14 14.58 8.29
CA ALA A 325 -1.32 14.26 7.47
C ALA A 325 -0.96 13.35 6.28
#